data_AF-A0A5E4M5I7-F1
#
_entry.id   AF-A0A5E4M5I7-F1
#
_cell.length_a   1.000
_cell.length_b   1.000
_cell.length_c   1.000
_cell.angle_alpha   90.00
_cell.angle_beta   90.00
_cell.angle_gamma   90.00
#
_symmetry.space_group_name_H-M   'P 1'
#
loop_
_entity.id
_entity.type
_entity.pdbx_description
1 polymer ?
#
loop_
_entity_poly.entity_id
_entity_poly.type
_entity_poly.pdbx_seq_one_letter_code
_entity_poly.pdbx_strand_id
1 'polypeptide(L)'
;MPTHPYYRRCRTAAAVAAVIVTAAALVADASATGTRVYTAPLDDTGRATVYWTVGYAAQTVKFETHFADAGPFDWLAVGFSDRGNHTGADFCLVWRDWKGVTSMLDTWTDDAGRISVDERQDCDDFDMARIHGRGIALTFTRKFDTCDDERDYLIQDGTTHLIWMVGSGPLYAVDGLLVSQARVKGMQRVQLLKPERLEVDLPDRISKINVLADKVHVPAEETTYWCHVMKIPMDLSSKHHIVRFESVIEEKSKGVVHHMEVFHCEAGTNVAIPLYRGPCFSEKRPYKTQVCKKVMAAWAMGAEPFVYPKEAGLPIGGPDFNGYVMLEVHYNNPGLRKGMIDSSGVRLYITPEVREYDAGVIELGLEYTDKMAIPPKQPDFTLTGYCIAECTAVSIPPSGIEIFGSQLHTHLTGTKIYTKHVRDGQELPELNRDNHYSTHFQEIRLLHRSVRVLPGDALMTTCHYNTENRPNITLGGFSITDEMCVNYVYYYPKIELEVCKSSISEQNLKSYFKFLNEWERQRTSPDSAVSANYNGAEWTPMRSQVLHRVYESSTLSMQCNRSTGDRFPGDWENRPSTKVLYALPPPARHCRTLSQPPPPPPSSV
;
A
#
# COMPACT_ATOMS: atom_id res chain seq x y z
N MET A 1 -11.47 11.45 -44.28
CA MET A 1 -11.83 10.36 -43.34
C MET A 1 -12.72 10.94 -42.27
N PRO A 2 -13.74 10.20 -41.81
CA PRO A 2 -14.79 10.76 -40.96
C PRO A 2 -14.12 11.33 -39.71
N THR A 3 -14.43 12.57 -39.42
CA THR A 3 -14.11 13.23 -38.15
C THR A 3 -14.78 12.42 -37.05
N HIS A 4 -14.06 11.46 -36.46
CA HIS A 4 -14.53 10.84 -35.22
C HIS A 4 -14.73 11.97 -34.20
N PRO A 5 -15.91 12.09 -33.59
CA PRO A 5 -16.28 13.25 -32.76
C PRO A 5 -15.45 13.38 -31.46
N TYR A 6 -14.56 12.42 -31.17
CA TYR A 6 -13.86 12.28 -29.89
C TYR A 6 -12.45 12.89 -29.83
N TYR A 7 -11.93 13.47 -30.91
CA TYR A 7 -10.57 14.03 -30.92
C TYR A 7 -10.50 15.39 -30.21
N ARG A 8 -9.91 15.42 -29.01
CA ARG A 8 -9.53 16.68 -28.34
C ARG A 8 -8.20 17.19 -28.89
N ARG A 9 -8.21 18.37 -29.50
CA ARG A 9 -7.02 19.01 -30.09
C ARG A 9 -6.35 19.93 -29.09
N CYS A 10 -5.01 19.94 -29.10
CA CYS A 10 -4.21 20.87 -28.32
C CYS A 10 -4.57 22.33 -28.70
N ARG A 11 -4.80 23.20 -27.71
CA ARG A 11 -4.92 24.65 -27.93
C ARG A 11 -3.52 25.20 -28.22
N THR A 12 -3.05 25.09 -29.45
CA THR A 12 -1.86 25.83 -29.87
C THR A 12 -2.21 27.30 -29.99
N ALA A 13 -1.93 28.08 -28.94
CA ALA A 13 -1.70 29.50 -29.12
C ALA A 13 -0.48 29.63 -30.04
N ALA A 14 -0.68 30.23 -31.22
CA ALA A 14 0.40 30.54 -32.16
C ALA A 14 1.35 31.57 -31.53
N ALA A 15 2.31 31.09 -30.75
CA ALA A 15 3.51 31.81 -30.39
C ALA A 15 4.64 30.78 -30.30
N VAL A 16 5.49 30.76 -31.33
CA VAL A 16 6.79 30.08 -31.28
C VAL A 16 7.65 30.86 -30.30
N ALA A 17 7.49 30.58 -29.01
CA ALA A 17 8.50 30.85 -28.01
C ALA A 17 9.01 29.47 -27.57
N ALA A 18 10.26 29.17 -27.90
CA ALA A 18 10.98 28.06 -27.30
C ALA A 18 11.16 28.36 -25.82
N VAL A 19 10.13 28.10 -25.01
CA VAL A 19 10.24 28.17 -23.56
C VAL A 19 11.05 26.96 -23.13
N ILE A 20 12.31 27.20 -22.77
CA ILE A 20 13.12 26.21 -22.06
C ILE A 20 12.49 26.10 -20.67
N VAL A 21 11.60 25.13 -20.50
CA VAL A 21 11.03 24.79 -19.20
C VAL A 21 12.14 24.11 -18.40
N THR A 22 12.81 24.87 -17.51
CA THR A 22 13.85 24.36 -16.62
C THR A 22 13.31 23.78 -15.31
N ALA A 23 12.02 23.97 -15.03
CA ALA A 23 11.30 23.42 -13.88
C ALA A 23 9.90 22.97 -14.34
N ALA A 24 9.40 21.83 -13.85
CA ALA A 24 8.09 21.29 -14.23
C ALA A 24 7.00 22.38 -14.20
N ALA A 25 6.15 22.47 -15.24
CA ALA A 25 5.13 23.51 -15.35
C ALA A 25 4.14 23.45 -14.17
N LEU A 26 3.83 22.24 -13.72
CA LEU A 26 3.06 21.91 -12.53
C LEU A 26 3.72 22.44 -11.26
N VAL A 27 5.06 22.43 -11.17
CA VAL A 27 5.80 22.98 -10.03
C VAL A 27 5.71 24.51 -10.00
N ALA A 28 5.76 25.16 -11.16
CA ALA A 28 5.57 26.60 -11.27
C ALA A 28 4.13 27.03 -10.93
N ASP A 29 3.14 26.31 -11.45
CA ASP A 29 1.70 26.53 -11.21
C ASP A 29 1.34 26.30 -9.73
N ALA A 30 1.81 25.18 -9.17
CA ALA A 30 1.62 24.84 -7.77
C ALA A 30 2.34 25.80 -6.81
N SER A 31 3.52 26.30 -7.17
CA SER A 31 4.21 27.35 -6.41
C SER A 31 3.43 28.66 -6.37
N ALA A 32 2.59 28.95 -7.38
CA ALA A 32 1.77 30.14 -7.42
C ALA A 32 0.47 29.98 -6.61
N THR A 33 -0.08 28.76 -6.52
CA THR A 33 -1.31 28.44 -5.80
C THR A 33 -1.08 27.93 -4.37
N GLY A 34 0.16 27.66 -3.98
CA GLY A 34 0.51 27.01 -2.71
C GLY A 34 0.14 25.52 -2.67
N THR A 35 -0.13 24.90 -3.82
CA THR A 35 -0.50 23.49 -3.92
C THR A 35 0.75 22.61 -3.77
N ARG A 36 0.63 21.49 -3.06
CA ARG A 36 1.75 20.56 -2.87
C ARG A 36 1.93 19.65 -4.09
N VAL A 37 3.16 19.56 -4.60
CA VAL A 37 3.51 18.67 -5.71
C VAL A 37 4.20 17.42 -5.19
N TYR A 38 3.68 16.27 -5.57
CA TYR A 38 4.27 14.97 -5.29
C TYR A 38 5.05 14.46 -6.51
N THR A 39 6.02 13.57 -6.29
CA THR A 39 6.85 13.04 -7.38
C THR A 39 7.30 11.60 -7.13
N ALA A 40 7.47 10.83 -8.21
CA ALA A 40 8.06 9.50 -8.20
C ALA A 40 8.76 9.20 -9.54
N PRO A 41 9.92 8.51 -9.54
CA PRO A 41 10.48 7.98 -10.77
C PRO A 41 9.58 6.85 -11.30
N LEU A 42 9.38 6.79 -12.61
CA LEU A 42 8.58 5.76 -13.27
C LEU A 42 9.41 4.57 -13.73
N ASP A 43 10.73 4.73 -13.82
CA ASP A 43 11.68 3.70 -14.23
C ASP A 43 12.88 3.60 -13.29
N ASP A 44 13.64 2.52 -13.42
CA ASP A 44 14.82 2.24 -12.60
C ASP A 44 16.02 3.16 -12.91
N THR A 45 15.93 3.95 -13.98
CA THR A 45 16.95 4.92 -14.40
C THR A 45 16.68 6.35 -13.95
N GLY A 46 15.45 6.67 -13.53
CA GLY A 46 15.00 8.03 -13.23
C GLY A 46 14.86 8.93 -14.45
N ARG A 47 14.81 8.37 -15.67
CA ARG A 47 14.67 9.11 -16.93
C ARG A 47 13.21 9.30 -17.34
N ALA A 48 12.31 8.53 -16.73
CA ALA A 48 10.89 8.82 -16.68
C ALA A 48 10.50 9.20 -15.25
N THR A 49 9.79 10.32 -15.06
CA THR A 49 9.38 10.79 -13.73
C THR A 49 7.98 11.38 -13.80
N VAL A 50 7.13 11.02 -12.86
CA VAL A 50 5.79 11.59 -12.71
C VAL A 50 5.76 12.60 -11.58
N TYR A 51 5.02 13.68 -11.79
CA TYR A 51 4.65 14.68 -10.81
C TYR A 51 3.13 14.76 -10.76
N TRP A 52 2.55 14.98 -9.58
CA TRP A 52 1.10 15.17 -9.49
C TRP A 52 0.69 16.10 -8.35
N THR A 53 -0.51 16.67 -8.50
CA THR A 53 -1.21 17.46 -7.49
C THR A 53 -2.62 16.91 -7.33
N VAL A 54 -3.19 17.02 -6.13
CA VAL A 54 -4.52 16.49 -5.80
C VAL A 54 -5.45 17.66 -5.44
N GLY A 55 -6.58 17.75 -6.12
CA GLY A 55 -7.63 18.72 -5.84
C GLY A 55 -8.84 18.05 -5.19
N TYR A 56 -8.86 17.94 -3.86
CA TYR A 56 -9.94 17.25 -3.13
C TYR A 56 -11.33 17.88 -3.33
N ALA A 57 -11.40 19.21 -3.38
CA ALA A 57 -12.66 19.92 -3.63
C ALA A 57 -13.26 19.62 -5.02
N ALA A 58 -12.39 19.44 -6.03
CA ALA A 58 -12.79 19.13 -7.40
C ALA A 58 -12.80 17.61 -7.69
N GLN A 59 -12.31 16.79 -6.75
CA GLN A 59 -12.07 15.35 -6.92
C GLN A 59 -11.27 15.03 -8.19
N THR A 60 -10.13 15.72 -8.38
CA THR A 60 -9.26 15.56 -9.55
C THR A 60 -7.79 15.39 -9.16
N VAL A 61 -7.03 14.73 -10.04
CA VAL A 61 -5.57 14.66 -10.00
C VAL A 61 -5.03 15.26 -11.29
N LYS A 62 -4.10 16.22 -11.18
CA LYS A 62 -3.37 16.78 -12.32
C LYS A 62 -1.98 16.17 -12.34
N PHE A 63 -1.62 15.56 -13.46
CA PHE A 63 -0.36 14.87 -13.69
C PHE A 63 0.54 15.71 -14.59
N GLU A 64 1.85 15.66 -14.35
CA GLU A 64 2.88 16.03 -15.31
C GLU A 64 3.94 14.92 -15.35
N THR A 65 4.17 14.32 -16.51
CA THR A 65 5.14 13.23 -16.68
C THR A 65 6.25 13.64 -17.62
N HIS A 66 7.49 13.47 -17.17
CA HIS A 66 8.70 13.79 -17.92
C HIS A 66 9.29 12.52 -18.50
N PHE A 67 9.53 12.51 -19.82
CA PHE A 67 10.22 11.43 -20.53
C PHE A 67 11.47 11.99 -21.21
N ALA A 68 12.65 11.71 -20.65
CA ALA A 68 13.90 12.31 -21.12
C ALA A 68 14.35 11.83 -22.51
N ASP A 69 13.93 10.62 -22.92
CA ASP A 69 14.31 9.98 -24.18
C ASP A 69 13.20 9.94 -25.24
N ALA A 70 12.10 10.67 -25.03
CA ALA A 70 10.98 10.67 -25.95
C ALA A 70 11.23 11.61 -27.14
N GLY A 71 11.15 11.07 -28.36
CA GLY A 71 11.23 11.85 -29.58
C GLY A 71 9.96 12.63 -29.89
N PRO A 72 10.01 13.68 -30.74
CA PRO A 72 8.87 14.57 -31.00
C PRO A 72 7.71 13.95 -31.81
N PHE A 73 7.89 12.73 -32.30
CA PHE A 73 6.87 11.93 -32.98
C PHE A 73 6.57 10.63 -32.22
N ASP A 74 7.24 10.37 -31.09
CA ASP A 74 6.92 9.22 -30.26
C ASP A 74 5.53 9.41 -29.68
N TRP A 75 4.80 8.30 -29.54
CA TRP A 75 3.56 8.27 -28.78
C TRP A 75 3.88 7.89 -27.34
N LEU A 76 3.18 8.51 -26.40
CA LEU A 76 3.36 8.36 -24.97
C LEU A 76 2.01 8.02 -24.35
N ALA A 77 1.99 7.06 -23.43
CA ALA A 77 0.79 6.74 -22.67
C ALA A 77 1.13 6.71 -21.19
N VAL A 78 0.27 7.31 -20.37
CA VAL A 78 0.28 7.21 -18.91
C VAL A 78 -1.11 6.76 -18.51
N GLY A 79 -1.19 5.76 -17.65
CA GLY A 79 -2.43 5.10 -17.33
C GLY A 79 -2.41 4.38 -16.00
N PHE A 80 -3.45 3.59 -15.78
CA PHE A 80 -3.76 2.90 -14.54
C PHE A 80 -4.28 1.50 -14.84
N SER A 81 -4.00 0.55 -13.94
CA SER A 81 -4.65 -0.75 -13.95
C SER A 81 -4.72 -1.34 -12.55
N ASP A 82 -5.50 -2.42 -12.37
CA ASP A 82 -5.69 -3.01 -11.04
C ASP A 82 -4.36 -3.43 -10.40
N ARG A 83 -3.47 -4.08 -11.18
CA ARG A 83 -2.22 -4.70 -10.70
C ARG A 83 -0.96 -4.29 -11.46
N GLY A 84 -1.03 -3.23 -12.26
CA GLY A 84 0.11 -2.75 -13.06
C GLY A 84 0.34 -3.49 -14.37
N ASN A 85 -0.62 -4.33 -14.79
CA ASN A 85 -0.64 -4.91 -16.13
C ASN A 85 -0.97 -3.82 -17.16
N HIS A 86 -0.42 -3.95 -18.37
CA HIS A 86 -0.79 -3.10 -19.50
C HIS A 86 -1.96 -3.66 -20.33
N THR A 87 -2.62 -4.72 -19.85
CA THR A 87 -3.87 -5.28 -20.39
C THR A 87 -4.99 -5.01 -19.40
N GLY A 88 -6.22 -4.81 -19.87
CA GLY A 88 -7.35 -4.42 -19.00
C GLY A 88 -7.05 -3.11 -18.26
N ALA A 89 -6.56 -2.10 -18.99
CA ALA A 89 -5.98 -0.90 -18.43
C ALA A 89 -6.53 0.36 -19.11
N ASP A 90 -6.57 1.45 -18.36
CA ASP A 90 -7.03 2.80 -18.72
C ASP A 90 -5.80 3.69 -18.99
N PHE A 91 -5.77 4.41 -20.10
CA PHE A 91 -4.65 5.24 -20.53
C PHE A 91 -5.09 6.58 -21.12
N CYS A 92 -4.41 7.64 -20.66
CA CYS A 92 -4.29 8.88 -21.41
C CYS A 92 -3.10 8.78 -22.38
N LEU A 93 -3.40 8.61 -23.67
CA LEU A 93 -2.41 8.44 -24.73
C LEU A 93 -2.28 9.71 -25.56
N VAL A 94 -1.06 10.25 -25.63
CA VAL A 94 -0.72 11.35 -26.52
C VAL A 94 0.11 10.86 -27.70
N TRP A 95 -0.22 11.36 -28.88
CA TRP A 95 0.47 11.01 -30.10
C TRP A 95 0.49 12.18 -31.07
N ARG A 96 1.39 12.08 -32.05
CA ARG A 96 1.47 13.03 -33.15
C ARG A 96 1.21 12.30 -34.46
N ASP A 97 0.20 12.78 -35.19
CA ASP A 97 -0.15 12.19 -36.47
C ASP A 97 0.89 12.51 -37.55
N TRP A 98 0.79 11.84 -38.70
CA TRP A 98 1.68 12.06 -39.85
C TRP A 98 1.62 13.48 -40.44
N LYS A 99 0.60 14.28 -40.08
CA LYS A 99 0.48 15.71 -40.47
C LYS A 99 1.11 16.64 -39.43
N GLY A 100 1.63 16.10 -38.33
CA GLY A 100 2.25 16.87 -37.26
C GLY A 100 1.26 17.44 -36.24
N VAL A 101 0.01 16.98 -36.21
CA VAL A 101 -1.00 17.38 -35.22
C VAL A 101 -0.86 16.51 -33.97
N THR A 102 -0.71 17.15 -32.81
CA THR A 102 -0.67 16.46 -31.51
C THR A 102 -2.08 16.39 -30.92
N SER A 103 -2.49 15.19 -30.50
CA SER A 103 -3.76 14.94 -29.81
C SER A 103 -3.54 14.01 -28.62
N MET A 104 -4.32 14.21 -27.55
CA MET A 104 -4.48 13.24 -26.48
C MET A 104 -5.82 12.54 -26.64
N LEU A 105 -5.82 11.24 -26.40
CA LEU A 105 -7.00 10.39 -26.40
C LEU A 105 -7.05 9.64 -25.09
N ASP A 106 -8.25 9.53 -24.54
CA ASP A 106 -8.60 8.52 -23.56
C ASP A 106 -8.76 7.17 -24.26
N THR A 107 -8.10 6.15 -23.75
CA THR A 107 -7.93 4.86 -24.40
C THR A 107 -7.87 3.74 -23.38
N TRP A 108 -8.29 2.55 -23.77
CA TRP A 108 -8.21 1.37 -22.92
C TRP A 108 -7.61 0.19 -23.69
N THR A 109 -7.13 -0.82 -22.96
CA THR A 109 -6.56 -2.04 -23.56
C THR A 109 -7.36 -3.28 -23.21
N ASP A 110 -7.62 -4.13 -24.19
CA ASP A 110 -8.20 -5.46 -23.97
C ASP A 110 -7.17 -6.48 -23.40
N ASP A 111 -7.61 -7.72 -23.20
CA ASP A 111 -6.78 -8.83 -22.72
C ASP A 111 -5.63 -9.20 -23.67
N ALA A 112 -5.75 -8.86 -24.97
CA ALA A 112 -4.70 -9.06 -25.96
C ALA A 112 -3.71 -7.87 -25.98
N GLY A 113 -3.94 -6.83 -25.18
CA GLY A 113 -3.15 -5.60 -25.17
C GLY A 113 -3.37 -4.77 -26.44
N ARG A 114 -4.56 -4.83 -27.03
CA ARG A 114 -4.96 -3.93 -28.12
C ARG A 114 -5.56 -2.66 -27.53
N ILE A 115 -4.96 -1.54 -27.89
CA ILE A 115 -5.41 -0.20 -27.53
C ILE A 115 -6.63 0.15 -28.39
N SER A 116 -7.70 0.58 -27.74
CA SER A 116 -8.92 1.10 -28.36
C SER A 116 -9.22 2.48 -27.80
N VAL A 117 -9.79 3.36 -28.62
CA VAL A 117 -10.19 4.69 -28.15
C VAL A 117 -11.48 4.58 -27.34
N ASP A 118 -11.55 5.27 -26.21
CA ASP A 118 -12.74 5.27 -25.38
C ASP A 118 -13.87 6.12 -26.01
N GLU A 119 -15.12 5.68 -25.82
CA GLU A 119 -16.32 6.39 -26.23
C GLU A 119 -16.51 7.67 -25.42
N ARG A 120 -16.06 7.68 -24.16
CA ARG A 120 -15.96 8.88 -23.33
C ARG A 120 -14.51 9.34 -23.28
N GLN A 121 -14.29 10.60 -22.95
CA GLN A 121 -12.95 11.19 -23.00
C GLN A 121 -12.74 11.96 -21.72
N ASP A 122 -12.01 11.35 -20.81
CA ASP A 122 -11.90 11.77 -19.42
C ASP A 122 -10.45 12.11 -19.03
N CYS A 123 -9.58 12.27 -20.04
CA CYS A 123 -8.29 12.95 -19.97
C CYS A 123 -8.44 14.44 -20.35
N ASP A 124 -8.57 15.29 -19.33
CA ASP A 124 -8.82 16.73 -19.47
C ASP A 124 -7.53 17.58 -19.42
N ASP A 125 -7.63 18.86 -19.78
CA ASP A 125 -6.58 19.89 -19.61
C ASP A 125 -5.16 19.51 -20.05
N PHE A 126 -5.05 18.76 -21.15
CA PHE A 126 -3.76 18.23 -21.57
C PHE A 126 -2.86 19.27 -22.25
N ASP A 127 -1.54 19.13 -22.02
CA ASP A 127 -0.50 19.90 -22.71
C ASP A 127 0.75 19.05 -22.93
N MET A 128 1.56 19.41 -23.93
CA MET A 128 2.82 18.77 -24.26
C MET A 128 3.92 19.81 -24.51
N ALA A 129 4.97 19.77 -23.68
CA ALA A 129 6.12 20.66 -23.80
C ALA A 129 7.42 19.88 -24.05
N ARG A 130 8.41 20.54 -24.66
CA ARG A 130 9.78 19.97 -24.80
C ARG A 130 10.63 20.34 -23.61
N ILE A 131 11.31 19.35 -23.02
CA ILE A 131 12.25 19.52 -21.91
C ILE A 131 13.69 19.41 -22.43
N HIS A 132 14.54 20.38 -22.09
CA HIS A 132 15.99 20.39 -22.38
C HIS A 132 16.36 20.02 -23.83
N GLY A 133 15.51 20.36 -24.81
CA GLY A 133 15.76 20.16 -26.24
C GLY A 133 15.63 18.73 -26.77
N ARG A 134 15.45 17.70 -25.92
CA ARG A 134 15.27 16.30 -26.35
C ARG A 134 14.17 15.50 -25.64
N GLY A 135 13.75 15.87 -24.42
CA GLY A 135 12.69 15.17 -23.68
C GLY A 135 11.31 15.78 -23.89
N ILE A 136 10.27 15.09 -23.43
CA ILE A 136 8.87 15.55 -23.48
C ILE A 136 8.28 15.59 -22.07
N ALA A 137 7.58 16.69 -21.76
CA ALA A 137 6.66 16.81 -20.62
C ALA A 137 5.23 16.60 -21.12
N LEU A 138 4.47 15.71 -20.47
CA LEU A 138 3.05 15.47 -20.73
C LEU A 138 2.24 15.90 -19.51
N THR A 139 1.30 16.83 -19.66
CA THR A 139 0.38 17.24 -18.60
C THR A 139 -1.04 16.82 -18.94
N PHE A 140 -1.83 16.39 -17.95
CA PHE A 140 -3.29 16.15 -18.08
C PHE A 140 -3.96 16.10 -16.70
N THR A 141 -5.28 16.25 -16.67
CA THR A 141 -6.12 16.14 -15.47
C THR A 141 -7.06 14.95 -15.59
N ARG A 142 -7.23 14.18 -14.50
CA ARG A 142 -8.15 13.04 -14.39
C ARG A 142 -9.06 13.24 -13.16
N LYS A 143 -10.33 12.85 -13.23
CA LYS A 143 -11.20 12.77 -12.05
C LYS A 143 -10.87 11.55 -11.20
N PHE A 144 -11.26 11.57 -9.92
CA PHE A 144 -11.16 10.39 -9.07
C PHE A 144 -12.06 9.26 -9.58
N ASP A 145 -13.29 9.63 -9.95
CA ASP A 145 -14.32 8.76 -10.51
C ASP A 145 -14.89 9.43 -11.77
N THR A 146 -14.80 8.75 -12.90
CA THR A 146 -15.33 9.22 -14.19
C THR A 146 -16.76 8.81 -14.45
N CYS A 147 -17.29 7.86 -13.66
CA CYS A 147 -18.57 7.24 -13.89
C CYS A 147 -18.65 6.42 -15.19
N ASP A 148 -17.52 5.88 -15.63
CA ASP A 148 -17.43 4.83 -16.64
C ASP A 148 -16.99 3.50 -16.01
N ASP A 149 -17.97 2.65 -15.70
CA ASP A 149 -17.78 1.50 -14.83
C ASP A 149 -17.17 0.28 -15.53
N GLU A 150 -17.16 0.29 -16.87
CA GLU A 150 -16.71 -0.87 -17.64
C GLU A 150 -15.25 -0.77 -18.08
N ARG A 151 -14.67 0.44 -18.08
CA ARG A 151 -13.37 0.68 -18.74
C ARG A 151 -12.40 1.55 -17.95
N ASP A 152 -12.91 2.47 -17.13
CA ASP A 152 -12.06 3.42 -16.43
C ASP A 152 -11.61 2.94 -15.05
N TYR A 153 -10.40 3.36 -14.68
CA TYR A 153 -9.86 3.09 -13.37
C TYR A 153 -10.41 4.08 -12.33
N LEU A 154 -11.00 3.53 -11.25
CA LEU A 154 -11.42 4.33 -10.09
C LEU A 154 -10.21 4.67 -9.21
N ILE A 155 -9.81 5.95 -9.20
CA ILE A 155 -8.78 6.45 -8.29
C ILE A 155 -9.40 6.64 -6.90
N GLN A 156 -8.98 5.80 -5.96
CA GLN A 156 -9.47 5.75 -4.59
C GLN A 156 -8.31 5.72 -3.59
N ASP A 157 -8.63 5.81 -2.30
CA ASP A 157 -7.62 5.64 -1.25
C ASP A 157 -6.97 4.26 -1.34
N GLY A 158 -5.66 4.25 -1.10
CA GLY A 158 -4.86 3.05 -1.24
C GLY A 158 -3.67 3.24 -2.16
N THR A 159 -3.18 2.12 -2.66
CA THR A 159 -2.14 2.05 -3.68
C THR A 159 -2.76 2.30 -5.06
N THR A 160 -2.02 2.96 -5.93
CA THR A 160 -2.34 3.09 -7.35
C THR A 160 -1.19 2.50 -8.16
N HIS A 161 -1.52 1.60 -9.09
CA HIS A 161 -0.55 1.08 -10.06
C HIS A 161 -0.57 1.96 -11.31
N LEU A 162 0.38 2.89 -11.38
CA LEU A 162 0.64 3.67 -12.59
C LEU A 162 1.33 2.79 -13.62
N ILE A 163 0.92 2.90 -14.87
CA ILE A 163 1.55 2.24 -16.00
C ILE A 163 1.88 3.28 -17.05
N TRP A 164 2.98 3.06 -17.76
CA TRP A 164 3.45 4.02 -18.76
C TRP A 164 4.09 3.32 -19.94
N MET A 165 4.06 3.98 -21.09
CA MET A 165 4.60 3.48 -22.35
C MET A 165 5.17 4.61 -23.19
N VAL A 166 6.24 4.28 -23.91
CA VAL A 166 6.83 5.10 -24.97
C VAL A 166 7.00 4.23 -26.19
N GLY A 167 6.43 4.61 -27.33
CA GLY A 167 6.65 3.92 -28.58
C GLY A 167 6.92 4.84 -29.75
N SER A 168 7.52 4.26 -30.79
CA SER A 168 7.95 4.99 -31.97
C SER A 168 6.75 5.39 -32.82
N GLY A 169 6.70 6.64 -33.24
CA GLY A 169 5.79 7.11 -34.29
C GLY A 169 6.53 7.56 -35.56
N PRO A 170 5.87 8.34 -36.44
CA PRO A 170 4.49 8.79 -36.33
C PRO A 170 3.49 7.64 -36.54
N LEU A 171 2.32 7.73 -35.89
CA LEU A 171 1.23 6.77 -36.10
C LEU A 171 0.28 7.25 -37.21
N TYR A 172 -0.45 6.31 -37.81
CA TYR A 172 -1.60 6.62 -38.67
C TYR A 172 -2.88 6.76 -37.83
N ALA A 173 -3.08 5.85 -36.89
CA ALA A 173 -4.17 5.81 -35.93
C ALA A 173 -3.68 5.15 -34.63
N VAL A 174 -4.34 5.48 -33.51
CA VAL A 174 -4.09 4.86 -32.20
C VAL A 174 -4.88 3.56 -32.05
N ASP A 175 -6.10 3.54 -32.58
CA ASP A 175 -6.98 2.38 -32.51
C ASP A 175 -6.33 1.15 -33.18
N GLY A 176 -6.29 0.04 -32.46
CA GLY A 176 -5.66 -1.20 -32.90
C GLY A 176 -4.16 -1.33 -32.62
N LEU A 177 -3.51 -0.30 -32.05
CA LEU A 177 -2.12 -0.35 -31.61
C LEU A 177 -1.96 -1.43 -30.52
N LEU A 178 -0.85 -2.19 -30.55
CA LEU A 178 -0.58 -3.20 -29.53
C LEU A 178 0.42 -2.65 -28.51
N VAL A 179 0.19 -2.91 -27.22
CA VAL A 179 1.12 -2.58 -26.14
C VAL A 179 2.51 -3.20 -26.36
N SER A 180 2.59 -4.36 -27.04
CA SER A 180 3.86 -4.99 -27.41
C SER A 180 4.71 -4.18 -28.41
N GLN A 181 4.12 -3.20 -29.10
CA GLN A 181 4.83 -2.30 -30.00
C GLN A 181 5.44 -1.09 -29.28
N ALA A 182 5.19 -0.93 -27.97
CA ALA A 182 5.91 0.05 -27.16
C ALA A 182 7.41 -0.27 -27.15
N ARG A 183 8.24 0.75 -27.39
CA ARG A 183 9.70 0.63 -27.32
C ARG A 183 10.16 0.40 -25.88
N VAL A 184 9.54 1.10 -24.93
CA VAL A 184 9.75 0.93 -23.50
C VAL A 184 8.39 1.05 -22.80
N LYS A 185 8.18 0.24 -21.77
CA LYS A 185 7.02 0.30 -20.89
C LYS A 185 7.39 -0.13 -19.49
N GLY A 186 6.63 0.33 -18.50
CA GLY A 186 6.83 -0.05 -17.11
C GLY A 186 5.57 0.17 -16.28
N MET A 187 5.66 -0.25 -15.02
CA MET A 187 4.68 0.07 -13.99
C MET A 187 5.39 0.69 -12.79
N GLN A 188 4.67 1.53 -12.06
CA GLN A 188 5.11 2.07 -10.79
C GLN A 188 3.96 2.10 -9.78
N ARG A 189 4.25 1.82 -8.51
CA ARG A 189 3.28 1.95 -7.42
C ARG A 189 3.47 3.26 -6.69
N VAL A 190 2.38 3.97 -6.48
CA VAL A 190 2.34 5.22 -5.70
C VAL A 190 1.06 5.28 -4.88
N GLN A 191 1.02 6.13 -3.86
CA GLN A 191 -0.23 6.59 -3.25
C GLN A 191 -0.58 7.95 -3.85
N LEU A 192 -1.57 8.02 -4.74
CA LEU A 192 -1.98 9.28 -5.36
C LEU A 192 -2.68 10.21 -4.37
N LEU A 193 -3.70 9.67 -3.68
CA LEU A 193 -4.50 10.42 -2.72
C LEU A 193 -3.78 10.47 -1.37
N LYS A 194 -3.09 11.58 -1.11
CA LYS A 194 -2.34 11.83 0.13
C LYS A 194 -3.09 12.82 1.02
N PRO A 195 -3.13 12.61 2.34
CA PRO A 195 -3.84 13.49 3.25
C PRO A 195 -3.33 14.93 3.15
N GLU A 196 -4.25 15.90 3.12
CA GLU A 196 -3.91 17.32 3.24
C GLU A 196 -3.31 17.55 4.62
N ARG A 197 -2.02 17.90 4.67
CA ARG A 197 -1.29 18.07 5.93
C ARG A 197 -1.31 19.51 6.38
N LEU A 198 -1.62 19.73 7.65
CA LEU A 198 -1.15 20.92 8.35
C LEU A 198 0.37 20.78 8.56
N GLU A 199 1.13 21.82 8.26
CA GLU A 199 2.54 21.85 8.63
C GLU A 199 2.63 21.72 10.16
N VAL A 200 3.33 20.68 10.63
CA VAL A 200 3.58 20.46 12.05
C VAL A 200 4.97 21.01 12.34
N ASP A 201 5.01 22.06 13.15
CA ASP A 201 6.27 22.61 13.62
C ASP A 201 7.05 21.55 14.40
N LEU A 202 8.30 21.41 13.99
CA LEU A 202 9.26 20.55 14.66
C LEU A 202 9.82 21.28 15.88
N PRO A 203 10.06 20.59 17.01
CA PRO A 203 10.71 21.19 18.17
C PRO A 203 12.08 21.79 17.86
N ASP A 204 12.52 22.78 18.63
CA ASP A 204 13.77 23.51 18.38
C ASP A 204 15.00 22.59 18.50
N ARG A 205 14.99 21.67 19.48
CA ARG A 205 16.11 20.76 19.75
C ARG A 205 15.93 19.41 19.07
N ILE A 206 16.47 19.28 17.85
CA ILE A 206 16.41 18.02 17.10
C ILE A 206 17.80 17.47 16.78
N SER A 207 17.97 16.18 17.08
CA SER A 207 19.06 15.34 16.58
C SER A 207 18.59 14.53 15.38
N LYS A 208 19.38 14.54 14.30
CA LYS A 208 19.12 13.77 13.08
C LYS A 208 20.01 12.54 13.06
N ILE A 209 19.43 11.35 13.12
CA ILE A 209 20.16 10.08 13.09
C ILE A 209 19.82 9.35 11.80
N ASN A 210 20.85 9.00 11.01
CA ASN A 210 20.67 8.20 9.80
C ASN A 210 20.90 6.73 10.11
N VAL A 211 19.89 5.90 9.85
CA VAL A 211 19.96 4.43 9.86
C VAL A 211 20.09 3.99 8.41
N LEU A 212 21.32 3.72 7.97
CA LEU A 212 21.66 3.51 6.55
C LEU A 212 22.17 2.11 6.28
N ALA A 213 21.93 1.63 5.07
CA ALA A 213 22.67 0.51 4.53
C ALA A 213 24.15 0.90 4.34
N ASP A 214 25.07 -0.07 4.34
CA ASP A 214 26.50 0.20 4.20
C ASP A 214 27.05 -0.46 2.93
N LYS A 215 27.24 0.36 1.88
CA LYS A 215 27.85 -0.01 0.59
C LYS A 215 27.35 -1.35 0.03
N VAL A 216 26.04 -1.50 -0.03
CA VAL A 216 25.39 -2.71 -0.55
C VAL A 216 25.65 -2.81 -2.04
N HIS A 217 26.30 -3.88 -2.47
CA HIS A 217 26.36 -4.24 -3.88
C HIS A 217 25.01 -4.83 -4.29
N VAL A 218 24.12 -3.98 -4.82
CA VAL A 218 22.76 -4.39 -5.19
C VAL A 218 22.85 -5.52 -6.23
N PRO A 219 22.28 -6.71 -5.95
CA PRO A 219 22.31 -7.82 -6.89
C PRO A 219 21.62 -7.50 -8.21
N ALA A 220 22.08 -8.15 -9.28
CA ALA A 220 21.41 -8.16 -10.58
C ALA A 220 20.28 -9.19 -10.59
N GLU A 221 19.39 -9.09 -9.59
CA GLU A 221 18.18 -9.87 -9.42
C GLU A 221 17.01 -8.89 -9.37
N GLU A 222 15.84 -9.29 -9.85
CA GLU A 222 14.67 -8.42 -9.92
C GLU A 222 14.27 -7.88 -8.54
N THR A 223 14.38 -8.71 -7.50
CA THR A 223 13.97 -8.36 -6.13
C THR A 223 15.03 -8.78 -5.14
N THR A 224 15.45 -7.88 -4.25
CA THR A 224 16.38 -8.17 -3.16
C THR A 224 15.94 -7.49 -1.87
N TYR A 225 15.86 -8.25 -0.78
CA TYR A 225 15.66 -7.72 0.56
C TYR A 225 16.96 -7.79 1.35
N TRP A 226 17.46 -6.62 1.76
CA TRP A 226 18.75 -6.48 2.42
C TRP A 226 18.59 -5.99 3.86
N CYS A 227 19.13 -6.73 4.82
CA CYS A 227 19.04 -6.45 6.24
C CYS A 227 20.38 -5.93 6.77
N HIS A 228 20.32 -4.86 7.57
CA HIS A 228 21.44 -4.28 8.30
C HIS A 228 21.06 -4.07 9.76
N VAL A 229 21.56 -4.94 10.65
CA VAL A 229 21.40 -4.83 12.10
C VAL A 229 22.52 -3.98 12.67
N MET A 230 22.17 -2.92 13.38
CA MET A 230 23.10 -1.95 13.95
C MET A 230 22.62 -1.41 15.29
N LYS A 231 23.52 -0.75 16.02
CA LYS A 231 23.16 0.02 17.22
C LYS A 231 22.97 1.48 16.84
N ILE A 232 21.92 2.12 17.33
CA ILE A 232 21.69 3.55 17.11
C ILE A 232 22.89 4.34 17.68
N PRO A 233 23.55 5.19 16.87
CA PRO A 233 24.74 5.93 17.28
C PRO A 233 24.36 7.19 18.08
N MET A 234 23.63 7.02 19.17
CA MET A 234 23.14 8.08 20.05
C MET A 234 23.15 7.61 21.50
N ASP A 235 23.39 8.52 22.45
CA ASP A 235 23.12 8.21 23.86
C ASP A 235 21.61 8.20 24.09
N LEU A 236 21.10 7.01 24.42
CA LEU A 236 19.69 6.75 24.68
C LEU A 236 19.46 6.43 26.17
N SER A 237 20.35 6.89 27.05
CA SER A 237 20.23 6.74 28.52
C SER A 237 18.96 7.40 29.08
N SER A 238 18.50 8.48 28.46
CA SER A 238 17.25 9.18 28.80
C SER A 238 16.21 9.02 27.70
N LYS A 239 14.93 9.21 28.07
CA LYS A 239 13.80 9.14 27.16
C LYS A 239 13.79 10.35 26.22
N HIS A 240 13.57 10.07 24.94
CA HIS A 240 13.39 11.01 23.85
C HIS A 240 12.16 10.63 23.03
N HIS A 241 11.76 11.49 22.10
CA HIS A 241 10.72 11.21 21.12
C HIS A 241 11.28 11.27 19.70
N ILE A 242 10.94 10.27 18.87
CA ILE A 242 10.98 10.42 17.41
C ILE A 242 9.71 11.18 17.01
N VAL A 243 9.89 12.32 16.35
CA VAL A 243 8.80 13.20 15.91
C VAL A 243 8.63 13.24 14.40
N ARG A 244 9.62 12.73 13.66
CA ARG A 244 9.58 12.61 12.21
C ARG A 244 10.56 11.56 11.72
N PHE A 245 10.25 10.91 10.60
CA PHE A 245 11.22 10.16 9.83
C PHE A 245 11.05 10.42 8.33
N GLU A 246 12.13 10.24 7.58
CA GLU A 246 12.11 10.40 6.12
C GLU A 246 13.16 9.50 5.47
N SER A 247 13.03 9.27 4.16
CA SER A 247 14.01 8.51 3.41
C SER A 247 15.30 9.31 3.15
N VAL A 248 16.42 8.59 3.11
CA VAL A 248 17.71 9.07 2.65
C VAL A 248 18.13 8.14 1.52
N ILE A 249 17.96 8.59 0.28
CA ILE A 249 18.17 7.75 -0.92
C ILE A 249 19.32 8.31 -1.73
N GLU A 250 20.28 7.45 -2.09
CA GLU A 250 21.36 7.85 -3.01
C GLU A 250 20.79 8.11 -4.41
N GLU A 251 21.27 9.16 -5.09
CA GLU A 251 20.74 9.59 -6.39
C GLU A 251 20.68 8.45 -7.43
N LYS A 252 21.77 7.67 -7.52
CA LYS A 252 21.91 6.49 -8.40
C LYS A 252 20.94 5.36 -8.09
N SER A 253 20.34 5.37 -6.90
CA SER A 253 19.49 4.30 -6.37
C SER A 253 18.01 4.67 -6.32
N LYS A 254 17.63 5.92 -6.65
CA LYS A 254 16.24 6.40 -6.62
C LYS A 254 15.26 5.54 -7.40
N GLY A 255 15.70 4.95 -8.52
CA GLY A 255 14.86 4.07 -9.34
C GLY A 255 14.77 2.63 -8.85
N VAL A 256 15.62 2.21 -7.90
CA VAL A 256 15.69 0.81 -7.45
C VAL A 256 15.32 0.59 -5.98
N VAL A 257 15.53 1.58 -5.10
CA VAL A 257 15.09 1.51 -3.71
C VAL A 257 13.56 1.68 -3.69
N HIS A 258 12.85 0.57 -3.47
CA HIS A 258 11.40 0.52 -3.62
C HIS A 258 10.66 0.76 -2.29
N HIS A 259 11.15 0.15 -1.20
CA HIS A 259 10.72 0.47 0.16
C HIS A 259 11.82 0.18 1.19
N MET A 260 11.67 0.74 2.39
CA MET A 260 12.61 0.59 3.51
C MET A 260 11.85 0.54 4.83
N GLU A 261 12.30 -0.31 5.76
CA GLU A 261 11.74 -0.42 7.10
C GLU A 261 12.85 -0.42 8.17
N VAL A 262 12.58 0.21 9.31
CA VAL A 262 13.45 0.19 10.50
C VAL A 262 12.69 -0.50 11.62
N PHE A 263 13.24 -1.61 12.10
CA PHE A 263 12.69 -2.39 13.20
C PHE A 263 13.50 -2.18 14.48
N HIS A 264 12.83 -2.00 15.61
CA HIS A 264 13.43 -2.09 16.94
C HIS A 264 13.63 -3.56 17.32
N CYS A 265 14.81 -3.88 17.88
CA CYS A 265 15.11 -5.19 18.42
C CYS A 265 14.68 -5.27 19.89
N GLU A 266 13.58 -5.98 20.14
CA GLU A 266 12.99 -6.11 21.47
C GLU A 266 13.78 -7.12 22.31
N ALA A 267 14.65 -6.61 23.17
CA ALA A 267 15.42 -7.38 24.13
C ALA A 267 15.70 -6.53 25.38
N GLY A 268 16.17 -7.16 26.46
CA GLY A 268 16.58 -6.40 27.66
C GLY A 268 17.71 -5.41 27.36
N THR A 269 17.80 -4.31 28.12
CA THR A 269 18.71 -3.17 27.87
C THR A 269 20.16 -3.58 27.58
N ASN A 270 20.68 -4.54 28.34
CA ASN A 270 22.08 -4.99 28.27
C ASN A 270 22.29 -6.19 27.34
N VAL A 271 21.25 -6.66 26.64
CA VAL A 271 21.35 -7.77 25.71
C VAL A 271 21.94 -7.29 24.39
N ALA A 272 23.15 -7.75 24.07
CA ALA A 272 23.78 -7.45 22.80
C ALA A 272 23.12 -8.27 21.67
N ILE A 273 22.65 -7.59 20.63
CA ILE A 273 22.14 -8.22 19.41
C ILE A 273 23.30 -8.35 18.40
N PRO A 274 23.50 -9.53 17.76
CA PRO A 274 24.52 -9.69 16.74
C PRO A 274 24.33 -8.70 15.59
N LEU A 275 25.39 -7.97 15.23
CA LEU A 275 25.40 -7.16 14.02
C LEU A 275 25.32 -8.07 12.79
N TYR A 276 24.58 -7.64 11.79
CA TYR A 276 24.35 -8.40 10.56
C TYR A 276 24.22 -7.47 9.37
N ARG A 277 24.76 -7.89 8.23
CA ARG A 277 24.68 -7.20 6.94
C ARG A 277 24.58 -8.25 5.85
N GLY A 278 23.45 -8.30 5.16
CA GLY A 278 23.25 -9.29 4.10
C GLY A 278 21.79 -9.50 3.75
N PRO A 279 21.51 -10.45 2.85
CA PRO A 279 20.14 -10.78 2.48
C PRO A 279 19.30 -11.20 3.69
N CYS A 280 18.11 -10.63 3.84
CA CYS A 280 17.24 -10.86 4.99
C CYS A 280 16.86 -12.33 5.22
N PHE A 281 16.86 -13.10 4.13
CA PHE A 281 16.48 -14.53 4.11
C PHE A 281 17.68 -15.48 4.04
N SER A 282 18.90 -14.99 4.28
CA SER A 282 20.08 -15.85 4.29
C SER A 282 20.06 -16.80 5.49
N GLU A 283 20.38 -18.08 5.28
CA GLU A 283 20.64 -19.05 6.37
C GLU A 283 21.75 -18.60 7.32
N LYS A 284 22.63 -17.70 6.87
CA LYS A 284 23.71 -17.12 7.67
C LYS A 284 23.24 -15.97 8.57
N ARG A 285 22.00 -15.50 8.45
CA ARG A 285 21.44 -14.47 9.32
C ARG A 285 21.30 -15.04 10.74
N PRO A 286 21.89 -14.41 11.77
CA PRO A 286 21.83 -14.95 13.13
C PRO A 286 20.39 -15.01 13.65
N TYR A 287 19.98 -16.15 14.19
CA TYR A 287 18.63 -16.36 14.75
C TYR A 287 18.24 -15.30 15.79
N LYS A 288 19.20 -14.84 16.61
CA LYS A 288 18.97 -13.77 17.60
C LYS A 288 18.50 -12.44 17.01
N THR A 289 18.63 -12.22 15.70
CA THR A 289 18.14 -11.01 15.03
C THR A 289 16.64 -11.06 14.71
N GLN A 290 15.97 -12.20 14.93
CA GLN A 290 14.52 -12.34 14.74
C GLN A 290 13.68 -11.55 15.76
N VAL A 291 14.31 -11.07 16.85
CA VAL A 291 13.65 -10.18 17.81
C VAL A 291 13.46 -8.75 17.27
N CYS A 292 14.07 -8.42 16.12
CA CYS A 292 13.91 -7.14 15.44
C CYS A 292 12.66 -7.17 14.56
N LYS A 293 11.51 -6.92 15.19
CA LYS A 293 10.18 -7.07 14.57
C LYS A 293 9.25 -5.87 14.78
N LYS A 294 9.54 -5.00 15.76
CA LYS A 294 8.71 -3.84 16.06
C LYS A 294 9.02 -2.71 15.08
N VAL A 295 8.10 -2.41 14.16
CA VAL A 295 8.29 -1.36 13.16
C VAL A 295 8.36 0.02 13.83
N MET A 296 9.47 0.72 13.65
CA MET A 296 9.67 2.11 14.10
C MET A 296 9.44 3.12 12.97
N ALA A 297 9.79 2.75 11.74
CA ALA A 297 9.63 3.56 10.55
C ALA A 297 9.51 2.66 9.32
N ALA A 298 8.68 3.05 8.36
CA ALA A 298 8.56 2.40 7.07
C ALA A 298 8.25 3.45 6.00
N TRP A 299 8.90 3.31 4.86
CA TRP A 299 8.84 4.23 3.74
C TRP A 299 8.73 3.44 2.44
N ALA A 300 7.91 3.91 1.50
CA ALA A 300 7.87 3.39 0.13
C ALA A 300 8.04 4.52 -0.89
N MET A 301 8.28 4.15 -2.15
CA MET A 301 8.53 5.12 -3.21
C MET A 301 7.43 6.18 -3.35
N GLY A 302 7.83 7.46 -3.43
CA GLY A 302 6.90 8.59 -3.47
C GLY A 302 6.26 8.92 -2.12
N ALA A 303 6.60 8.21 -1.04
CA ALA A 303 6.19 8.59 0.31
C ALA A 303 6.96 9.83 0.76
N GLU A 304 6.22 10.76 1.34
CA GLU A 304 6.77 11.95 1.97
C GLU A 304 7.25 11.64 3.39
N PRO A 305 8.02 12.55 4.02
CA PRO A 305 8.38 12.43 5.42
C PRO A 305 7.16 12.14 6.29
N PHE A 306 7.23 11.13 7.15
CA PHE A 306 6.19 10.87 8.13
C PHE A 306 6.43 11.78 9.34
N VAL A 307 5.40 12.52 9.76
CA VAL A 307 5.49 13.47 10.87
C VAL A 307 4.46 13.07 11.92
N TYR A 308 4.90 12.89 13.15
CA TYR A 308 4.01 12.59 14.27
C TYR A 308 3.16 13.83 14.62
N PRO A 309 1.90 13.65 15.08
CA PRO A 309 1.04 14.75 15.55
C PRO A 309 1.69 15.56 16.67
N LYS A 310 1.41 16.86 16.77
CA LYS A 310 2.03 17.76 17.78
C LYS A 310 1.84 17.27 19.23
N GLU A 311 0.79 16.49 19.47
CA GLU A 311 0.42 15.90 20.75
C GLU A 311 1.32 14.74 21.15
N ALA A 312 1.94 14.04 20.18
CA ALA A 312 2.62 12.77 20.44
C ALA A 312 3.94 12.58 19.69
N GLY A 313 4.81 11.74 20.25
CA GLY A 313 6.03 11.25 19.60
C GLY A 313 6.31 9.80 19.97
N LEU A 314 6.99 9.05 19.10
CA LEU A 314 7.33 7.65 19.39
C LEU A 314 8.46 7.62 20.43
N PRO A 315 8.26 7.01 21.60
CA PRO A 315 9.27 6.98 22.65
C PRO A 315 10.49 6.16 22.24
N ILE A 316 11.68 6.70 22.48
CA ILE A 316 12.97 6.05 22.26
C ILE A 316 13.93 6.37 23.41
N GLY A 317 14.71 5.39 23.85
CA GLY A 317 15.64 5.55 24.98
C GLY A 317 14.99 5.45 26.35
N GLY A 318 15.80 5.62 27.39
CA GLY A 318 15.47 5.35 28.78
C GLY A 318 16.21 4.13 29.34
N PRO A 319 16.12 3.89 30.66
CA PRO A 319 16.89 2.85 31.35
C PRO A 319 16.59 1.43 30.86
N ASP A 320 15.39 1.18 30.36
CA ASP A 320 14.93 -0.13 29.90
C ASP A 320 15.01 -0.31 28.37
N PHE A 321 15.59 0.65 27.64
CA PHE A 321 15.60 0.65 26.18
C PHE A 321 16.84 -0.04 25.58
N ASN A 322 16.61 -1.05 24.74
CA ASN A 322 17.67 -1.66 23.95
C ASN A 322 17.94 -0.85 22.66
N GLY A 323 19.17 -0.38 22.47
CA GLY A 323 19.52 0.51 21.34
C GLY A 323 19.74 -0.14 19.98
N TYR A 324 19.46 -1.43 19.79
CA TYR A 324 19.66 -2.11 18.52
C TYR A 324 18.43 -1.99 17.60
N VAL A 325 18.71 -1.77 16.32
CA VAL A 325 17.71 -1.70 15.25
C VAL A 325 18.15 -2.51 14.04
N MET A 326 17.19 -2.90 13.20
CA MET A 326 17.44 -3.50 11.91
C MET A 326 16.83 -2.63 10.81
N LEU A 327 17.63 -2.21 9.84
CA LEU A 327 17.15 -1.65 8.58
C LEU A 327 16.94 -2.79 7.58
N GLU A 328 15.77 -2.85 6.99
CA GLU A 328 15.47 -3.66 5.82
C GLU A 328 15.28 -2.74 4.61
N VAL A 329 15.99 -3.02 3.51
CA VAL A 329 15.86 -2.29 2.24
C VAL A 329 15.43 -3.28 1.17
N HIS A 330 14.31 -3.00 0.51
CA HIS A 330 13.85 -3.74 -0.65
C HIS A 330 14.26 -3.01 -1.93
N TYR A 331 15.13 -3.66 -2.70
CA TYR A 331 15.53 -3.23 -4.03
C TYR A 331 14.67 -3.95 -5.08
N ASN A 332 14.03 -3.17 -5.94
CA ASN A 332 13.40 -3.65 -7.17
C ASN A 332 14.28 -3.23 -8.36
N ASN A 333 14.96 -4.20 -8.99
CA ASN A 333 15.92 -3.98 -10.08
C ASN A 333 15.47 -4.76 -11.34
N PRO A 334 14.35 -4.35 -11.98
CA PRO A 334 13.79 -5.05 -13.14
C PRO A 334 14.74 -5.06 -14.34
N GLY A 335 15.60 -4.04 -14.46
CA GLY A 335 16.64 -3.97 -15.49
C GLY A 335 17.85 -4.87 -15.26
N LEU A 336 17.89 -5.63 -14.14
CA LEU A 336 18.99 -6.51 -13.74
C LEU A 336 20.37 -5.82 -13.80
N ARG A 337 20.40 -4.54 -13.44
CA ARG A 337 21.58 -3.69 -13.56
C ARG A 337 22.67 -4.17 -12.60
N LYS A 338 23.93 -4.15 -13.07
CA LYS A 338 25.12 -4.54 -12.30
C LYS A 338 25.92 -3.32 -11.85
N GLY A 339 26.74 -3.51 -10.82
CA GLY A 339 27.71 -2.49 -10.36
C GLY A 339 27.11 -1.34 -9.57
N MET A 340 25.82 -1.43 -9.20
CA MET A 340 25.20 -0.47 -8.28
C MET A 340 25.68 -0.74 -6.86
N ILE A 341 26.12 0.32 -6.19
CA ILE A 341 26.44 0.32 -4.77
C ILE A 341 25.43 1.25 -4.12
N ASP A 342 24.78 0.83 -3.04
CA ASP A 342 23.79 1.63 -2.33
C ASP A 342 24.14 1.81 -0.85
N SER A 343 23.79 2.96 -0.28
CA SER A 343 23.85 3.23 1.17
C SER A 343 22.62 4.04 1.62
N SER A 344 21.48 3.76 1.00
CA SER A 344 20.20 4.36 1.32
C SER A 344 19.65 3.85 2.65
N GLY A 345 18.71 4.57 3.23
CA GLY A 345 18.09 4.21 4.50
C GLY A 345 17.10 5.26 4.99
N VAL A 346 16.93 5.34 6.30
CA VAL A 346 15.94 6.22 6.95
C VAL A 346 16.65 7.20 7.88
N ARG A 347 16.22 8.46 7.86
CA ARG A 347 16.61 9.47 8.85
C ARG A 347 15.52 9.63 9.89
N LEU A 348 15.91 9.53 11.16
CA LEU A 348 15.06 9.78 12.32
C LEU A 348 15.34 11.17 12.88
N TYR A 349 14.28 11.89 13.23
CA TYR A 349 14.31 13.20 13.90
C TYR A 349 13.93 13.00 15.36
N ILE A 350 14.92 13.11 16.24
CA ILE A 350 14.80 12.75 17.66
C ILE A 350 14.94 14.03 18.50
N THR A 351 14.01 14.24 19.44
CA THR A 351 14.02 15.39 20.35
C THR A 351 14.04 14.93 21.81
N PRO A 352 14.78 15.61 22.72
CA PRO A 352 14.63 15.45 24.15
C PRO A 352 13.40 16.21 24.70
N GLU A 353 12.82 17.13 23.92
CA GLU A 353 11.59 17.85 24.24
C GLU A 353 10.40 16.93 23.97
N VAL A 354 10.16 16.00 24.89
CA VAL A 354 9.06 15.03 24.80
C VAL A 354 7.72 15.75 24.74
N ARG A 355 6.86 15.32 23.80
CA ARG A 355 5.49 15.81 23.65
C ARG A 355 4.60 15.27 24.77
N GLU A 356 3.38 15.79 24.87
CA GLU A 356 2.41 15.45 25.92
C GLU A 356 2.17 13.93 26.02
N TYR A 357 2.06 13.25 24.88
CA TYR A 357 1.78 11.82 24.83
C TYR A 357 2.91 11.02 24.18
N ASP A 358 3.11 9.81 24.69
CA ASP A 358 3.82 8.78 23.94
C ASP A 358 2.89 8.22 22.85
N ALA A 359 3.42 8.08 21.65
CA ALA A 359 2.77 7.28 20.62
C ALA A 359 3.02 5.78 20.85
N GLY A 360 2.00 4.98 20.61
CA GLY A 360 2.07 3.51 20.61
C GLY A 360 1.77 2.94 19.23
N VAL A 361 2.02 1.63 19.10
CA VAL A 361 1.62 0.83 17.94
C VAL A 361 0.81 -0.37 18.46
N ILE A 362 -0.38 -0.58 17.90
CA ILE A 362 -1.17 -1.81 18.13
C ILE A 362 -1.15 -2.63 16.85
N GLU A 363 -0.93 -3.93 16.97
CA GLU A 363 -1.11 -4.88 15.87
C GLU A 363 -2.56 -5.39 15.85
N LEU A 364 -3.28 -5.08 14.78
CA LEU A 364 -4.62 -5.60 14.51
C LEU A 364 -4.58 -6.69 13.44
N GLY A 365 -5.51 -7.65 13.48
CA GLY A 365 -5.70 -8.65 12.43
C GLY A 365 -5.59 -10.08 12.91
N LEU A 366 -4.93 -10.94 12.13
CA LEU A 366 -4.85 -12.37 12.40
C LEU A 366 -3.64 -12.74 13.25
N GLU A 367 -3.82 -13.70 14.15
CA GLU A 367 -2.71 -14.31 14.89
C GLU A 367 -1.71 -14.99 13.94
N TYR A 368 -0.43 -14.95 14.30
CA TYR A 368 0.66 -15.61 13.57
C TYR A 368 0.70 -17.11 13.87
N THR A 369 -0.36 -17.83 13.51
CA THR A 369 -0.51 -19.28 13.71
C THR A 369 -1.02 -19.96 12.45
N ASP A 370 -0.82 -21.27 12.37
CA ASP A 370 -1.31 -22.08 11.25
C ASP A 370 -2.82 -22.36 11.31
N LYS A 371 -3.55 -21.84 12.31
CA LYS A 371 -5.01 -21.99 12.47
C LYS A 371 -5.82 -21.34 11.36
N MET A 372 -5.27 -20.33 10.70
CA MET A 372 -5.90 -19.65 9.58
C MET A 372 -5.10 -19.98 8.33
N ALA A 373 -5.77 -20.55 7.33
CA ALA A 373 -5.13 -21.03 6.12
C ALA A 373 -5.98 -20.71 4.89
N ILE A 374 -5.30 -20.51 3.77
CA ILE A 374 -5.87 -20.18 2.46
C ILE A 374 -5.68 -21.39 1.54
N PRO A 375 -6.76 -22.04 1.08
CA PRO A 375 -6.69 -23.13 0.12
C PRO A 375 -5.90 -22.74 -1.16
N PRO A 376 -5.31 -23.70 -1.88
CA PRO A 376 -4.70 -23.42 -3.17
C PRO A 376 -5.75 -23.04 -4.21
N LYS A 377 -5.31 -22.41 -5.30
CA LYS A 377 -6.13 -22.13 -6.49
C LYS A 377 -7.32 -21.19 -6.26
N GLN A 378 -7.23 -20.28 -5.30
CA GLN A 378 -8.29 -19.30 -5.03
C GLN A 378 -7.99 -17.98 -5.76
N PRO A 379 -8.88 -17.48 -6.63
CA PRO A 379 -8.73 -16.16 -7.24
C PRO A 379 -8.89 -15.03 -6.22
N ASP A 380 -9.79 -15.23 -5.26
CA ASP A 380 -9.99 -14.36 -4.10
C ASP A 380 -10.45 -15.22 -2.91
N PHE A 381 -9.73 -15.15 -1.80
CA PHE A 381 -10.10 -15.78 -0.53
C PHE A 381 -9.91 -14.77 0.59
N THR A 382 -10.92 -14.62 1.44
CA THR A 382 -10.89 -13.63 2.52
C THR A 382 -10.62 -14.26 3.88
N LEU A 383 -9.78 -13.60 4.66
CA LEU A 383 -9.62 -13.88 6.09
C LEU A 383 -9.83 -12.59 6.88
N THR A 384 -10.52 -12.69 8.01
CA THR A 384 -10.79 -11.54 8.89
C THR A 384 -10.28 -11.81 10.29
N GLY A 385 -9.47 -10.89 10.80
CA GLY A 385 -9.05 -10.85 12.20
C GLY A 385 -9.76 -9.76 12.97
N TYR A 386 -9.97 -9.99 14.26
CA TYR A 386 -10.82 -9.19 15.12
C TYR A 386 -10.05 -8.67 16.32
N CYS A 387 -10.28 -7.41 16.65
CA CYS A 387 -10.10 -6.85 17.97
C CYS A 387 -11.50 -6.62 18.54
N ILE A 388 -11.99 -7.56 19.36
CA ILE A 388 -13.37 -7.55 19.85
C ILE A 388 -13.57 -6.49 20.96
N ALA A 389 -14.82 -6.09 21.15
CA ALA A 389 -15.26 -5.10 22.13
C ALA A 389 -14.78 -5.42 23.56
N GLU A 390 -14.73 -6.70 23.92
CA GLU A 390 -14.27 -7.15 25.23
C GLU A 390 -12.79 -6.84 25.46
N CYS A 391 -11.94 -6.94 24.42
CA CYS A 391 -10.53 -6.62 24.55
C CYS A 391 -10.33 -5.10 24.67
N THR A 392 -10.99 -4.30 23.83
CA THR A 392 -10.88 -2.83 23.93
C THR A 392 -11.49 -2.30 25.23
N ALA A 393 -12.58 -2.90 25.73
CA ALA A 393 -13.22 -2.51 26.98
C ALA A 393 -12.30 -2.61 28.20
N VAL A 394 -11.42 -3.61 28.25
CA VAL A 394 -10.50 -3.82 29.39
C VAL A 394 -9.13 -3.17 29.21
N SER A 395 -8.79 -2.76 27.99
CA SER A 395 -7.43 -2.31 27.66
C SER A 395 -7.33 -0.83 27.24
N ILE A 396 -8.40 -0.23 26.73
CA ILE A 396 -8.47 1.18 26.35
C ILE A 396 -8.99 2.01 27.54
N PRO A 397 -8.43 3.19 27.84
CA PRO A 397 -8.91 4.07 28.89
C PRO A 397 -10.27 4.70 28.53
N PRO A 398 -11.05 5.19 29.51
CA PRO A 398 -12.35 5.84 29.25
C PRO A 398 -12.28 7.03 28.28
N SER A 399 -11.14 7.72 28.21
CA SER A 399 -10.90 8.80 27.25
C SER A 399 -10.73 8.32 25.80
N GLY A 400 -10.46 7.04 25.59
CA GLY A 400 -10.11 6.48 24.29
C GLY A 400 -8.65 6.72 23.89
N ILE A 401 -8.35 6.26 22.68
CA ILE A 401 -7.11 6.54 21.94
C ILE A 401 -7.43 7.16 20.59
N GLU A 402 -6.50 7.94 20.05
CA GLU A 402 -6.56 8.57 18.74
C GLU A 402 -5.57 7.89 17.80
N ILE A 403 -6.08 7.16 16.81
CA ILE A 403 -5.28 6.56 15.75
C ILE A 403 -5.05 7.60 14.66
N PHE A 404 -3.80 7.85 14.30
CA PHE A 404 -3.41 8.86 13.30
C PHE A 404 -2.65 8.28 12.11
N GLY A 405 -2.16 7.05 12.22
CA GLY A 405 -1.45 6.36 11.13
C GLY A 405 -1.75 4.88 11.08
N SER A 406 -1.54 4.28 9.91
CA SER A 406 -1.79 2.86 9.66
C SER A 406 -0.81 2.32 8.62
N GLN A 407 -0.30 1.11 8.85
CA GLN A 407 0.49 0.34 7.90
C GLN A 407 -0.17 -1.03 7.71
N LEU A 408 -0.61 -1.29 6.49
CA LEU A 408 -1.24 -2.56 6.11
C LEU A 408 -0.14 -3.54 5.67
N HIS A 409 -0.28 -4.82 6.06
CA HIS A 409 0.74 -5.83 5.82
C HIS A 409 0.13 -7.22 5.59
N THR A 410 0.63 -7.90 4.55
CA THR A 410 0.48 -9.33 4.24
C THR A 410 1.78 -9.85 3.64
N HIS A 411 1.89 -11.16 3.45
CA HIS A 411 2.89 -11.73 2.56
C HIS A 411 2.36 -11.83 1.13
N LEU A 412 3.08 -12.57 0.27
CA LEU A 412 3.10 -12.50 -1.19
C LEU A 412 1.75 -12.67 -1.91
N THR A 413 0.74 -13.23 -1.27
CA THR A 413 -0.57 -13.51 -1.89
C THR A 413 -1.64 -12.47 -1.57
N GLY A 414 -1.37 -11.52 -0.66
CA GLY A 414 -2.34 -10.48 -0.31
C GLY A 414 -2.55 -9.42 -1.40
N THR A 415 -3.82 -9.09 -1.67
CA THR A 415 -4.24 -8.22 -2.78
C THR A 415 -5.10 -7.03 -2.36
N LYS A 416 -5.79 -7.13 -1.23
CA LYS A 416 -6.63 -6.05 -0.68
C LYS A 416 -6.67 -6.19 0.84
N ILE A 417 -6.64 -5.05 1.53
CA ILE A 417 -6.74 -5.00 2.99
C ILE A 417 -7.58 -3.81 3.40
N TYR A 418 -8.47 -3.99 4.38
CA TYR A 418 -9.18 -2.90 5.01
C TYR A 418 -9.47 -3.20 6.48
N THR A 419 -9.67 -2.13 7.27
CA THR A 419 -10.04 -2.23 8.67
C THR A 419 -11.33 -1.47 8.96
N LYS A 420 -12.37 -2.20 9.34
CA LYS A 420 -13.65 -1.64 9.81
C LYS A 420 -13.58 -1.26 11.28
N HIS A 421 -14.32 -0.22 11.66
CA HIS A 421 -14.50 0.22 13.04
C HIS A 421 -15.98 0.09 13.40
N VAL A 422 -16.28 -0.57 14.52
CA VAL A 422 -17.65 -0.90 14.92
C VAL A 422 -17.87 -0.44 16.36
N ARG A 423 -19.01 0.21 16.62
CA ARG A 423 -19.45 0.61 17.96
C ARG A 423 -20.91 0.21 18.13
N ASP A 424 -21.22 -0.55 19.18
CA ASP A 424 -22.59 -1.00 19.49
C ASP A 424 -23.31 -1.67 18.30
N GLY A 425 -22.57 -2.45 17.49
CA GLY A 425 -23.08 -3.12 16.29
C GLY A 425 -23.27 -2.22 15.06
N GLN A 426 -23.01 -0.92 15.17
CA GLN A 426 -22.99 0.02 14.06
C GLN A 426 -21.59 0.16 13.48
N GLU A 427 -21.46 0.02 12.17
CA GLU A 427 -20.24 0.34 11.46
C GLU A 427 -20.02 1.86 11.45
N LEU A 428 -18.83 2.28 11.85
CA LEU A 428 -18.33 3.64 11.78
C LEU A 428 -17.41 3.77 10.55
N PRO A 429 -17.06 5.00 10.13
CA PRO A 429 -16.22 5.17 8.96
C PRO A 429 -14.92 4.37 9.12
N GLU A 430 -14.56 3.65 8.06
CA GLU A 430 -13.41 2.74 8.07
C GLU A 430 -12.13 3.44 8.51
N LEU A 431 -11.24 2.66 9.14
CA LEU A 431 -9.96 3.15 9.64
C LEU A 431 -8.98 3.34 8.47
N ASN A 432 -8.83 2.31 7.64
CA ASN A 432 -7.98 2.35 6.45
C ASN A 432 -8.47 1.30 5.44
N ARG A 433 -8.25 1.56 4.15
CA ARG A 433 -8.59 0.68 3.04
C ARG A 433 -7.54 0.82 1.95
N ASP A 434 -7.15 -0.32 1.39
CA ASP A 434 -6.37 -0.37 0.16
C ASP A 434 -6.88 -1.51 -0.71
N ASN A 435 -7.65 -1.16 -1.74
CA ASN A 435 -8.24 -2.13 -2.66
C ASN A 435 -7.23 -2.70 -3.67
N HIS A 436 -6.13 -1.98 -3.90
CA HIS A 436 -5.06 -2.35 -4.83
C HIS A 436 -3.74 -2.59 -4.09
N TYR A 437 -3.84 -3.02 -2.83
CA TYR A 437 -2.70 -3.30 -1.98
C TYR A 437 -1.69 -4.21 -2.71
N SER A 438 -0.41 -3.91 -2.54
CA SER A 438 0.68 -4.76 -3.00
C SER A 438 1.71 -4.93 -1.91
N THR A 439 2.12 -6.17 -1.71
CA THR A 439 3.18 -6.58 -0.77
C THR A 439 4.52 -5.94 -1.07
N HIS A 440 4.75 -5.50 -2.30
CA HIS A 440 5.96 -4.80 -2.69
C HIS A 440 5.92 -3.33 -2.29
N PHE A 441 4.75 -2.75 -2.00
CA PHE A 441 4.56 -1.32 -1.71
C PHE A 441 3.87 -1.13 -0.34
N GLN A 442 4.68 -1.18 0.72
CA GLN A 442 4.24 -1.04 2.10
C GLN A 442 4.83 0.23 2.71
N GLU A 443 3.98 1.16 3.12
CA GLU A 443 4.37 2.41 3.78
C GLU A 443 3.49 2.63 5.01
N ILE A 444 3.98 3.41 5.98
CA ILE A 444 3.11 3.94 7.04
C ILE A 444 2.39 5.16 6.48
N ARG A 445 1.07 5.05 6.35
CA ARG A 445 0.21 6.14 5.89
C ARG A 445 -0.32 6.92 7.07
N LEU A 446 -0.24 8.25 6.99
CA LEU A 446 -1.10 9.10 7.81
C LEU A 446 -2.54 8.95 7.32
N LEU A 447 -3.48 8.86 8.26
CA LEU A 447 -4.89 8.82 7.94
C LEU A 447 -5.39 10.22 7.54
N HIS A 448 -6.36 10.30 6.63
CA HIS A 448 -7.04 11.56 6.27
C HIS A 448 -7.70 12.25 7.47
N ARG A 449 -8.06 11.46 8.47
CA ARG A 449 -8.62 11.91 9.74
C ARG A 449 -8.08 11.03 10.86
N SER A 450 -7.89 11.60 12.03
CA SER A 450 -7.70 10.79 13.24
C SER A 450 -8.97 9.98 13.54
N VAL A 451 -8.78 8.77 14.06
CA VAL A 451 -9.86 7.84 14.42
C VAL A 451 -9.83 7.62 15.92
N ARG A 452 -10.85 8.14 16.61
CA ARG A 452 -11.02 7.93 18.05
C ARG A 452 -11.65 6.57 18.33
N VAL A 453 -10.91 5.70 19.00
CA VAL A 453 -11.37 4.39 19.47
C VAL A 453 -11.64 4.47 20.96
N LEU A 454 -12.86 4.08 21.36
CA LEU A 454 -13.31 4.06 22.75
C LEU A 454 -13.33 2.63 23.30
N PRO A 455 -13.31 2.45 24.63
CA PRO A 455 -13.51 1.14 25.24
C PRO A 455 -14.87 0.56 24.82
N GLY A 456 -14.89 -0.72 24.41
CA GLY A 456 -16.09 -1.38 23.91
C GLY A 456 -16.28 -1.29 22.39
N ASP A 457 -15.45 -0.53 21.67
CA ASP A 457 -15.42 -0.57 20.21
C ASP A 457 -14.77 -1.86 19.72
N ALA A 458 -15.12 -2.29 18.50
CA ALA A 458 -14.44 -3.39 17.82
C ALA A 458 -13.77 -2.92 16.53
N LEU A 459 -12.64 -3.56 16.19
CA LEU A 459 -11.90 -3.31 14.95
C LEU A 459 -11.76 -4.64 14.19
N MET A 460 -12.08 -4.63 12.90
CA MET A 460 -12.06 -5.84 12.07
C MET A 460 -11.14 -5.61 10.87
N THR A 461 -10.02 -6.31 10.80
CA THR A 461 -9.09 -6.24 9.68
C THR A 461 -9.31 -7.43 8.76
N THR A 462 -9.71 -7.16 7.53
CA THR A 462 -9.97 -8.17 6.50
C THR A 462 -8.93 -8.07 5.40
N CYS A 463 -8.33 -9.21 5.07
CA CYS A 463 -7.38 -9.36 3.98
C CYS A 463 -7.96 -10.29 2.91
N HIS A 464 -7.70 -9.94 1.64
CA HIS A 464 -8.01 -10.73 0.46
C HIS A 464 -6.71 -11.32 -0.10
N TYR A 465 -6.77 -12.58 -0.54
CA TYR A 465 -5.62 -13.32 -1.03
C TYR A 465 -5.90 -13.98 -2.38
N ASN A 466 -4.90 -13.98 -3.26
CA ASN A 466 -4.89 -14.75 -4.51
C ASN A 466 -3.84 -15.87 -4.44
N THR A 467 -4.31 -17.12 -4.49
CA THR A 467 -3.49 -18.33 -4.46
C THR A 467 -3.61 -19.16 -5.74
N GLU A 468 -4.03 -18.57 -6.87
CA GLU A 468 -4.16 -19.24 -8.17
C GLU A 468 -2.88 -19.95 -8.60
N ASN A 469 -1.73 -19.34 -8.27
CA ASN A 469 -0.42 -19.86 -8.61
C ASN A 469 0.16 -20.82 -7.55
N ARG A 470 -0.49 -20.99 -6.39
CA ARG A 470 -0.03 -21.91 -5.33
C ARG A 470 -0.61 -23.31 -5.56
N PRO A 471 0.22 -24.38 -5.59
CA PRO A 471 -0.27 -25.75 -5.72
C PRO A 471 -0.80 -26.32 -4.39
N ASN A 472 -0.29 -25.82 -3.26
CA ASN A 472 -0.58 -26.31 -1.92
C ASN A 472 -1.25 -25.23 -1.08
N ILE A 473 -1.84 -25.65 0.04
CA ILE A 473 -2.40 -24.75 1.05
C ILE A 473 -1.36 -23.76 1.57
N THR A 474 -1.76 -22.52 1.79
CA THR A 474 -0.93 -21.47 2.36
C THR A 474 -1.36 -21.25 3.81
N LEU A 475 -0.45 -21.48 4.75
CA LEU A 475 -0.73 -21.39 6.19
C LEU A 475 -0.44 -19.98 6.71
N GLY A 476 -1.04 -19.59 7.82
CA GLY A 476 -0.61 -18.41 8.58
C GLY A 476 0.72 -18.66 9.29
N GLY A 477 1.64 -17.69 9.25
CA GLY A 477 2.96 -17.90 9.82
C GLY A 477 3.95 -16.77 9.56
N PHE A 478 5.20 -16.98 9.99
CA PHE A 478 6.28 -16.00 9.87
C PHE A 478 7.09 -16.14 8.57
N SER A 479 6.98 -17.27 7.85
CA SER A 479 7.71 -17.44 6.60
C SER A 479 7.09 -16.58 5.49
N ILE A 480 7.91 -16.07 4.57
CA ILE A 480 7.43 -15.38 3.36
C ILE A 480 6.53 -16.26 2.48
N THR A 481 6.65 -17.58 2.61
CA THR A 481 5.81 -18.55 1.90
C THR A 481 4.47 -18.79 2.59
N ASP A 482 4.39 -18.50 3.90
CA ASP A 482 3.17 -18.45 4.70
C ASP A 482 2.46 -17.10 4.46
N GLU A 483 1.39 -16.83 5.18
CA GLU A 483 0.66 -15.57 5.11
C GLU A 483 0.46 -14.86 6.44
N MET A 484 0.21 -13.55 6.33
CA MET A 484 -0.17 -12.67 7.43
C MET A 484 -1.35 -11.78 7.02
N CYS A 485 -2.11 -11.31 8.01
CA CYS A 485 -3.10 -10.25 7.84
C CYS A 485 -2.94 -9.26 8.99
N VAL A 486 -2.28 -8.13 8.75
CA VAL A 486 -1.95 -7.17 9.81
C VAL A 486 -2.25 -5.75 9.40
N ASN A 487 -2.77 -4.98 10.35
CA ASN A 487 -2.77 -3.53 10.30
C ASN A 487 -2.06 -3.01 11.57
N TYR A 488 -0.89 -2.40 11.41
CA TYR A 488 -0.19 -1.70 12.48
C TYR A 488 -0.78 -0.30 12.60
N VAL A 489 -1.47 -0.02 13.69
CA VAL A 489 -2.09 1.29 13.93
C VAL A 489 -1.25 2.12 14.89
N TYR A 490 -0.94 3.34 14.47
CA TYR A 490 -0.14 4.31 15.22
C TYR A 490 -1.09 5.26 15.96
N TYR A 491 -0.97 5.33 17.27
CA TYR A 491 -1.96 5.99 18.12
C TYR A 491 -1.37 6.71 19.33
N TYR A 492 -2.15 7.56 19.98
CA TYR A 492 -1.85 8.14 21.30
C TYR A 492 -3.13 8.30 22.14
N PRO A 493 -3.06 8.43 23.48
CA PRO A 493 -1.88 8.17 24.31
C PRO A 493 -1.53 6.68 24.28
N LYS A 494 -0.24 6.33 24.42
CA LYS A 494 0.23 4.95 24.53
C LYS A 494 -0.46 4.23 25.69
N ILE A 495 -0.98 3.03 25.42
CA ILE A 495 -1.59 2.13 26.40
C ILE A 495 -0.81 0.82 26.48
N GLU A 496 -1.20 -0.08 27.39
CA GLU A 496 -0.54 -1.39 27.52
C GLU A 496 -0.89 -2.35 26.38
N LEU A 497 -2.01 -2.17 25.68
CA LEU A 497 -2.40 -3.01 24.55
C LEU A 497 -1.40 -2.87 23.41
N GLU A 498 -0.81 -4.00 22.99
CA GLU A 498 0.13 -4.07 21.88
C GLU A 498 -0.36 -5.02 20.79
N VAL A 499 -0.96 -6.14 21.16
CA VAL A 499 -1.55 -7.10 20.21
C VAL A 499 -3.03 -7.22 20.48
N CYS A 500 -3.83 -6.94 19.45
CA CYS A 500 -5.27 -7.22 19.45
C CYS A 500 -5.63 -7.98 18.17
N LYS A 501 -5.44 -9.29 18.24
CA LYS A 501 -5.56 -10.20 17.10
C LYS A 501 -6.46 -11.37 17.43
N SER A 502 -6.89 -12.08 16.39
CA SER A 502 -7.70 -13.30 16.56
C SER A 502 -7.39 -14.37 15.53
N SER A 503 -7.79 -15.59 15.83
CA SER A 503 -7.94 -16.69 14.88
C SER A 503 -9.24 -17.45 15.14
N ILE A 504 -9.56 -18.46 14.34
CA ILE A 504 -10.56 -19.47 14.71
C ILE A 504 -10.20 -20.13 16.05
N SER A 505 -11.21 -20.47 16.85
CA SER A 505 -11.00 -21.21 18.10
C SER A 505 -10.48 -22.62 17.85
N GLU A 506 -9.71 -23.14 18.79
CA GLU A 506 -9.11 -24.47 18.69
C GLU A 506 -10.19 -25.57 18.64
N GLN A 507 -11.27 -25.41 19.40
CA GLN A 507 -12.37 -26.37 19.41
C GLN A 507 -13.13 -26.42 18.07
N ASN A 508 -13.42 -25.26 17.49
CA ASN A 508 -14.10 -25.19 16.19
C ASN A 508 -13.22 -25.79 15.10
N LEU A 509 -11.92 -25.47 15.09
CA LEU A 509 -10.98 -26.01 14.09
C LEU A 509 -10.79 -27.53 14.22
N LYS A 510 -10.65 -28.06 15.45
CA LYS A 510 -10.60 -29.51 15.68
C LYS A 510 -11.87 -30.22 15.22
N SER A 511 -13.03 -29.60 15.42
CA SER A 511 -14.32 -30.14 14.97
C SER A 511 -14.45 -30.15 13.45
N TYR A 512 -13.91 -29.13 12.77
CA TYR A 512 -13.82 -29.13 11.31
C TYR A 512 -12.93 -30.26 10.78
N PHE A 513 -11.74 -30.47 11.35
CA PHE A 513 -10.87 -31.58 10.94
C PHE A 513 -11.48 -32.95 11.27
N LYS A 514 -12.17 -33.08 12.41
CA LYS A 514 -12.96 -34.29 12.72
C LYS A 514 -14.01 -34.55 11.64
N PHE A 515 -14.73 -33.52 11.22
CA PHE A 515 -15.73 -33.60 10.16
C PHE A 515 -15.10 -34.07 8.84
N LEU A 516 -14.00 -33.47 8.41
CA LEU A 516 -13.28 -33.87 7.20
C LEU A 516 -12.82 -35.34 7.27
N ASN A 517 -12.38 -35.80 8.44
CA ASN A 517 -11.95 -37.19 8.62
C ASN A 517 -13.12 -38.18 8.57
N GLU A 518 -14.15 -37.97 9.40
CA GLU A 518 -15.23 -38.94 9.59
C GLU A 518 -16.20 -38.98 8.41
N TRP A 519 -16.51 -37.81 7.84
CA TRP A 519 -17.55 -37.67 6.81
C TRP A 519 -16.98 -37.60 5.39
N GLU A 520 -15.84 -36.95 5.20
CA GLU A 520 -15.21 -36.80 3.88
C GLU A 520 -14.00 -37.74 3.67
N ARG A 521 -13.68 -38.59 4.64
CA ARG A 521 -12.56 -39.56 4.60
C ARG A 521 -11.21 -38.92 4.26
N GLN A 522 -10.99 -37.67 4.66
CA GLN A 522 -9.72 -36.97 4.47
C GLN A 522 -8.66 -37.44 5.47
N ARG A 523 -7.38 -37.30 5.13
CA ARG A 523 -6.24 -37.66 6.00
C ARG A 523 -5.98 -36.59 7.06
N THR A 524 -7.00 -36.31 7.85
CA THR A 524 -7.00 -35.35 8.96
C THR A 524 -7.29 -36.10 10.27
N SER A 525 -6.88 -35.54 11.39
CA SER A 525 -7.19 -36.03 12.73
C SER A 525 -7.19 -34.86 13.73
N PRO A 526 -8.15 -34.77 14.65
CA PRO A 526 -8.17 -33.75 15.71
C PRO A 526 -6.93 -33.72 16.60
N ASP A 527 -6.20 -34.84 16.66
CA ASP A 527 -4.99 -35.01 17.49
C ASP A 527 -3.70 -34.69 16.71
N SER A 528 -3.79 -34.50 15.39
CA SER A 528 -2.65 -34.10 14.57
C SER A 528 -2.39 -32.60 14.65
N ALA A 529 -1.15 -32.19 14.35
CA ALA A 529 -0.81 -30.79 14.19
C ALA A 529 -1.71 -30.12 13.13
N VAL A 530 -2.07 -28.85 13.35
CA VAL A 530 -2.99 -28.10 12.49
C VAL A 530 -2.47 -28.05 11.03
N SER A 531 -1.21 -27.65 10.85
CA SER A 531 -0.52 -27.73 9.56
C SER A 531 -0.57 -29.12 8.91
N ALA A 532 -0.39 -30.21 9.67
CA ALA A 532 -0.49 -31.57 9.15
C ALA A 532 -1.91 -31.91 8.65
N ASN A 533 -2.94 -31.43 9.35
CA ASN A 533 -4.33 -31.57 8.91
C ASN A 533 -4.60 -30.84 7.60
N TYR A 534 -4.20 -29.56 7.50
CA TYR A 534 -4.38 -28.79 6.27
C TYR A 534 -3.66 -29.42 5.07
N ASN A 535 -2.45 -29.96 5.28
CA ASN A 535 -1.68 -30.66 4.24
C ASN A 535 -2.22 -32.07 3.91
N GLY A 536 -2.90 -32.72 4.86
CA GLY A 536 -3.50 -34.04 4.68
C GLY A 536 -4.84 -34.02 3.93
N ALA A 537 -5.53 -32.88 3.93
CA ALA A 537 -6.75 -32.68 3.17
C ALA A 537 -6.46 -32.44 1.68
N GLU A 538 -7.25 -33.07 0.82
CA GLU A 538 -7.31 -32.68 -0.59
C GLU A 538 -8.16 -31.41 -0.70
N TRP A 539 -7.84 -30.45 -1.57
CA TRP A 539 -8.58 -29.19 -1.66
C TRP A 539 -9.41 -29.14 -2.94
N THR A 540 -10.74 -29.04 -2.79
CA THR A 540 -11.69 -28.81 -3.88
C THR A 540 -12.33 -27.42 -3.73
N PRO A 541 -12.95 -26.87 -4.79
CA PRO A 541 -13.69 -25.61 -4.68
C PRO A 541 -14.76 -25.65 -3.57
N MET A 542 -15.49 -26.76 -3.46
CA MET A 542 -16.51 -26.94 -2.41
C MET A 542 -15.90 -26.93 -1.00
N ARG A 543 -14.81 -27.67 -0.78
CA ARG A 543 -14.16 -27.71 0.54
C ARG A 543 -13.56 -26.37 0.94
N SER A 544 -13.05 -25.61 -0.04
CA SER A 544 -12.55 -24.26 0.16
C SER A 544 -13.66 -23.31 0.61
N GLN A 545 -14.84 -23.40 -0.01
CA GLN A 545 -16.02 -22.65 0.42
C GLN A 545 -16.52 -23.08 1.80
N VAL A 546 -16.51 -24.37 2.13
CA VAL A 546 -16.89 -24.86 3.47
C VAL A 546 -15.92 -24.33 4.52
N LEU A 547 -14.61 -24.36 4.27
CA LEU A 547 -13.62 -23.80 5.19
C LEU A 547 -13.84 -22.30 5.41
N HIS A 548 -14.12 -21.57 4.34
CA HIS A 548 -14.44 -20.14 4.42
C HIS A 548 -15.66 -19.88 5.31
N ARG A 549 -16.76 -20.63 5.13
CA ARG A 549 -17.94 -20.56 6.01
C ARG A 549 -17.65 -20.92 7.46
N VAL A 550 -16.76 -21.89 7.69
CA VAL A 550 -16.32 -22.24 9.05
C VAL A 550 -15.62 -21.05 9.71
N TYR A 551 -14.74 -20.33 9.00
CA TYR A 551 -14.11 -19.12 9.54
C TYR A 551 -15.12 -18.00 9.83
N GLU A 552 -16.13 -17.80 8.98
CA GLU A 552 -17.15 -16.75 9.18
C GLU A 552 -18.08 -17.01 10.36
N SER A 553 -18.36 -18.28 10.67
CA SER A 553 -19.39 -18.67 11.65
C SER A 553 -18.85 -19.18 12.99
N SER A 554 -17.55 -19.47 13.06
CA SER A 554 -16.93 -20.02 14.27
C SER A 554 -16.63 -18.97 15.33
N THR A 555 -16.41 -19.45 16.55
CA THR A 555 -15.87 -18.62 17.63
C THR A 555 -14.37 -18.38 17.45
N LEU A 556 -13.85 -17.40 18.18
CA LEU A 556 -12.50 -16.89 18.07
C LEU A 556 -11.61 -17.34 19.23
N SER A 557 -10.34 -17.58 18.91
CA SER A 557 -9.22 -17.47 19.84
C SER A 557 -8.72 -16.03 19.76
N MET A 558 -8.59 -15.33 20.88
CA MET A 558 -8.17 -13.93 20.94
C MET A 558 -6.77 -13.80 21.57
N GLN A 559 -5.91 -13.04 20.90
CA GLN A 559 -4.69 -12.46 21.47
C GLN A 559 -4.96 -11.01 21.85
N CYS A 560 -5.40 -10.82 23.10
CA CYS A 560 -5.48 -9.52 23.75
C CYS A 560 -4.25 -9.39 24.68
N ASN A 561 -3.12 -8.95 24.12
CA ASN A 561 -1.84 -8.98 24.83
C ASN A 561 -1.32 -7.58 25.12
N ARG A 562 -0.66 -7.48 26.29
CA ARG A 562 0.08 -6.32 26.74
C ARG A 562 1.44 -6.22 26.05
N SER A 563 2.08 -5.06 26.13
CA SER A 563 3.48 -4.87 25.70
C SER A 563 4.50 -5.78 26.40
N THR A 564 4.15 -6.38 27.55
CA THR A 564 5.01 -7.36 28.23
C THR A 564 5.00 -8.73 27.54
N GLY A 565 4.06 -8.96 26.62
CA GLY A 565 3.75 -10.26 26.04
C GLY A 565 2.67 -11.04 26.79
N ASP A 566 2.30 -10.61 28.00
CA ASP A 566 1.25 -11.26 28.79
C ASP A 566 -0.15 -10.91 28.27
N ARG A 567 -1.11 -11.82 28.46
CA ARG A 567 -2.52 -11.56 28.15
C ARG A 567 -3.15 -10.65 29.21
N PHE A 568 -4.11 -9.82 28.80
CA PHE A 568 -5.02 -9.20 29.75
C PHE A 568 -5.81 -10.28 30.53
N PRO A 569 -6.14 -10.07 31.82
CA PRO A 569 -6.91 -11.05 32.59
C PRO A 569 -8.26 -11.37 31.94
N GLY A 570 -8.57 -12.66 31.79
CA GLY A 570 -9.81 -13.14 31.20
C GLY A 570 -9.60 -14.43 30.42
N ASP A 571 -10.68 -15.14 30.14
CA ASP A 571 -10.67 -16.20 29.13
C ASP A 571 -10.71 -15.55 27.74
N TRP A 572 -9.87 -16.00 26.81
CA TRP A 572 -9.79 -15.43 25.47
C TRP A 572 -10.05 -16.49 24.39
N GLU A 573 -10.46 -17.69 24.79
CA GLU A 573 -10.84 -18.75 23.85
C GLU A 573 -12.37 -18.78 23.66
N ASN A 574 -12.81 -19.29 22.51
CA ASN A 574 -14.21 -19.44 22.14
C ASN A 574 -15.05 -18.15 22.26
N ARG A 575 -14.45 -16.99 21.96
CA ARG A 575 -15.15 -15.70 21.99
C ARG A 575 -16.03 -15.52 20.75
N PRO A 576 -17.23 -14.92 20.85
CA PRO A 576 -18.05 -14.65 19.68
C PRO A 576 -17.36 -13.65 18.75
N SER A 577 -17.50 -13.82 17.44
CA SER A 577 -17.06 -12.82 16.48
C SER A 577 -17.93 -11.56 16.55
N THR A 578 -17.32 -10.40 16.29
CA THR A 578 -18.03 -9.13 16.22
C THR A 578 -19.05 -9.16 15.07
N LYS A 579 -20.31 -8.85 15.38
CA LYS A 579 -21.38 -8.73 14.38
C LYS A 579 -21.58 -7.27 14.00
N VAL A 580 -21.55 -6.98 12.70
CA VAL A 580 -21.99 -5.69 12.15
C VAL A 580 -23.48 -5.79 11.86
N LEU A 581 -24.30 -5.16 12.71
CA LEU A 581 -25.76 -5.15 12.58
C LEU A 581 -26.22 -4.08 11.60
N TYR A 582 -25.53 -2.93 11.61
CA TYR A 582 -25.82 -1.78 10.76
C TYR A 582 -24.55 -1.41 9.99
N ALA A 583 -24.40 -2.01 8.81
CA ALA A 583 -23.27 -1.71 7.93
C ALA A 583 -23.39 -0.30 7.35
N LEU A 584 -22.25 0.36 7.13
CA LEU A 584 -22.25 1.61 6.38
C LEU A 584 -22.54 1.31 4.91
N PRO A 585 -23.35 2.16 4.24
CA PRO A 585 -23.49 2.04 2.81
C PRO A 585 -22.12 2.28 2.15
N PRO A 586 -21.85 1.65 0.98
CA PRO A 586 -20.67 1.98 0.21
C PRO A 586 -20.67 3.50 -0.11
N PRO A 587 -19.48 4.13 -0.21
CA PRO A 587 -19.39 5.55 -0.55
C PRO A 587 -20.22 5.87 -1.81
N ALA A 588 -21.06 6.90 -1.71
CA ALA A 588 -21.88 7.32 -2.83
C ALA A 588 -20.99 7.85 -3.96
N ARG A 589 -21.18 7.30 -5.16
CA ARG A 589 -20.51 7.80 -6.37
C ARG A 589 -21.23 9.06 -6.83
N HIS A 590 -20.47 10.12 -7.11
CA HIS A 590 -21.01 11.42 -7.54
C HIS A 590 -21.28 11.42 -9.04
N CYS A 591 -21.90 10.36 -9.53
CA CYS A 591 -22.27 10.19 -10.91
C CYS A 591 -23.63 10.84 -11.13
N ARG A 592 -23.70 11.82 -12.05
CA ARG A 592 -25.00 12.27 -12.54
C ARG A 592 -25.67 11.05 -13.18
N THR A 593 -26.75 10.57 -12.58
CA THR A 593 -27.62 9.60 -13.23
C THR A 593 -28.04 10.22 -14.56
N LEU A 594 -27.55 9.66 -15.66
CA LEU A 594 -28.18 9.86 -16.94
C LEU A 594 -29.59 9.33 -16.76
N SER A 595 -30.54 10.25 -16.63
CA SER A 595 -31.97 9.98 -16.66
C SER A 595 -32.25 8.93 -17.71
N GLN A 596 -32.73 7.75 -17.30
CA GLN A 596 -33.37 6.84 -18.24
C GLN A 596 -34.39 7.66 -19.05
N PRO A 597 -34.43 7.54 -20.39
CA PRO A 597 -35.51 8.16 -21.13
C PRO A 597 -36.84 7.63 -20.57
N PRO A 598 -37.87 8.48 -20.41
CA PRO A 598 -39.16 8.04 -19.92
C PRO A 598 -39.67 6.90 -20.82
N PRO A 599 -40.37 5.90 -20.25
CA PRO A 599 -40.95 4.84 -21.05
C PRO A 599 -41.84 5.46 -22.14
N PRO A 600 -41.87 4.87 -23.35
CA PRO A 600 -42.74 5.38 -24.42
C PRO A 600 -44.18 5.41 -23.90
N PRO A 601 -44.98 6.43 -24.28
CA PRO A 601 -46.37 6.50 -23.86
C PRO A 601 -47.09 5.23 -24.31
N PRO A 602 -48.04 4.70 -23.51
CA PRO A 602 -48.80 3.53 -23.89
C PRO A 602 -49.47 3.79 -25.24
N SER A 603 -49.25 2.87 -26.18
CA SER A 603 -49.91 2.87 -27.48
C SER A 603 -51.42 2.89 -27.26
N SER A 604 -52.06 3.99 -27.64
CA SER A 604 -53.51 4.08 -27.69
C SER A 604 -54.01 3.36 -28.94
N VAL A 605 -54.83 2.32 -28.69
CA VAL A 605 -55.64 1.49 -29.60
C VAL A 605 -54.92 0.33 -30.29
#